data_AF-A0A8T2V9G1-F1
#
_entry.id   AF-A0A8T2V9G1-F1
#
_cell.length_a   1.000
_cell.length_b   1.000
_cell.length_c   1.000
_cell.angle_alpha   90.00
_cell.angle_beta   90.00
_cell.angle_gamma   90.00
#
_symmetry.space_group_name_H-M   'P 1'
#
loop_
_entity.id
_entity.type
_entity.pdbx_description
1 polymer ?
#
loop_
_entity_poly.entity_id
_entity_poly.type
_entity_poly.pdbx_seq_one_letter_code
_entity_poly.pdbx_strand_id
1 'polypeptide(L)'
;MDVKNAEIALIKARAGIVDTVGEEIIDKDVERKESAKAAGVAGVVGSLAVIPFYSLTGDLDNVEIILKTGMAFISCALFGLTYRYVVRRDLINTQLRAGCIAAFALVRCFAQVDAARLLSNISQKEITELLSTGSLFAAESIAIFSFAAVGLEYCMQQGIVSPFPSKRQ
;
A
#
# COMPACT_ATOMS: atom_id res chain seq x y z
N MET A 1 -8.98 18.37 51.87
CA MET A 1 -8.80 18.12 50.42
C MET A 1 -8.19 19.39 49.85
N ASP A 2 -6.87 19.39 49.66
CA ASP A 2 -6.09 20.61 49.50
C ASP A 2 -6.35 21.28 48.15
N VAL A 3 -6.98 22.46 48.22
CA VAL A 3 -7.33 23.31 47.06
C VAL A 3 -6.10 23.60 46.18
N LYS A 4 -4.91 23.68 46.80
CA LYS A 4 -3.62 23.83 46.10
C LYS A 4 -3.32 22.69 45.12
N ASN A 5 -3.68 21.44 45.46
CA ASN A 5 -3.42 20.30 44.57
C ASN A 5 -4.36 20.32 43.36
N ALA A 6 -5.58 20.84 43.52
CA ALA A 6 -6.53 21.00 42.42
C ALA A 6 -6.12 22.14 41.46
N GLU A 7 -5.58 23.25 41.99
CA GLU A 7 -5.05 24.35 41.16
C GLU A 7 -3.84 23.92 40.32
N ILE A 8 -2.92 23.13 40.90
CA ILE A 8 -1.76 22.60 40.16
C ILE A 8 -2.20 21.64 39.04
N ALA A 9 -3.23 20.82 39.28
CA ALA A 9 -3.79 19.93 38.26
C ALA A 9 -4.45 20.71 37.10
N LEU A 10 -5.18 21.78 37.41
CA LEU A 10 -5.78 22.66 36.40
C LEU A 10 -4.74 23.44 35.60
N ILE A 11 -3.65 23.89 36.24
CA ILE A 11 -2.54 24.56 35.56
C ILE A 11 -1.82 23.60 34.62
N LYS A 12 -1.57 22.34 35.03
CA LYS A 12 -1.01 21.31 34.14
C LYS A 12 -1.91 21.01 32.94
N ALA A 13 -3.22 20.87 33.16
CA ALA A 13 -4.20 20.65 32.09
C ALA A 13 -4.29 21.85 31.13
N ARG A 14 -4.24 23.08 31.64
CA ARG A 14 -4.28 24.32 30.84
C ARG A 14 -2.95 24.60 30.10
N ALA A 15 -1.83 24.16 30.65
CA ALA A 15 -0.52 24.20 30.01
C ALA A 15 -0.36 23.15 28.89
N GLY A 16 -1.39 22.34 28.61
CA GLY A 16 -1.32 21.27 27.63
C GLY A 16 -0.43 20.10 28.06
N ILE A 17 0.04 20.09 29.32
CA ILE A 17 0.75 18.97 29.93
C ILE A 17 -0.33 18.03 30.48
N VAL A 18 -1.16 17.52 29.57
CA VAL A 18 -1.85 16.25 29.80
C VAL A 18 -0.72 15.25 29.97
N ASP A 19 -0.65 14.64 31.16
CA ASP A 19 0.27 13.56 31.46
C ASP A 19 0.35 12.61 30.26
N THR A 20 1.50 12.63 29.59
CA THR A 20 1.95 11.69 28.57
C THR A 20 2.22 10.31 29.20
N VAL A 21 1.31 9.86 30.07
CA VAL A 21 1.31 8.52 30.69
C VAL A 21 0.72 7.47 29.73
N GLY A 22 0.45 7.85 28.47
CA GLY A 22 0.17 6.93 27.36
C GLY A 22 1.19 6.99 26.21
N GLU A 23 2.17 7.90 26.24
CA GLU A 23 3.29 7.92 25.28
C GLU A 23 4.46 7.07 25.80
N GLU A 24 4.17 5.85 26.24
CA GLU A 24 5.20 4.83 26.36
C GLU A 24 5.74 4.50 24.96
N ILE A 25 6.75 5.26 24.53
CA ILE A 25 7.84 4.85 23.65
C ILE A 25 7.36 4.05 22.42
N ILE A 26 6.55 4.68 21.58
CA ILE A 26 6.48 4.29 20.16
C ILE A 26 7.85 4.65 19.59
N ASP A 27 8.74 3.66 19.57
CA ASP A 27 10.06 3.80 18.98
C ASP A 27 9.86 4.02 17.46
N LYS A 28 9.90 5.29 17.07
CA LYS A 28 9.66 5.76 15.71
C LYS A 28 10.62 5.12 14.72
N ASP A 29 11.82 4.76 15.15
CA ASP A 29 12.83 4.14 14.29
C ASP A 29 12.58 2.64 14.11
N VAL A 30 12.05 1.96 15.13
CA VAL A 30 11.55 0.57 15.00
C VAL A 30 10.38 0.51 14.02
N GLU A 31 9.42 1.42 14.14
CA GLU A 31 8.26 1.45 13.26
C GLU A 31 8.63 1.79 11.80
N ARG A 32 9.65 2.61 11.58
CA ARG A 32 10.20 2.89 10.23
C ARG A 32 10.83 1.66 9.59
N LYS A 33 11.62 0.89 10.35
CA LYS A 33 12.28 -0.34 9.86
C LYS A 33 11.26 -1.40 9.46
N GLU A 34 10.21 -1.56 10.26
CA GLU A 34 9.13 -2.51 9.98
C GLU A 34 8.31 -2.11 8.74
N SER A 35 8.11 -0.81 8.49
CA SER A 35 7.50 -0.33 7.24
C SER A 35 8.39 -0.56 6.03
N ALA A 36 9.71 -0.41 6.17
CA ALA A 36 10.66 -0.72 5.10
C ALA A 36 10.67 -2.21 4.73
N LYS A 37 10.54 -3.11 5.73
CA LYS A 37 10.39 -4.55 5.47
C LYS A 37 9.08 -4.87 4.73
N ALA A 38 7.97 -4.27 5.16
CA ALA A 38 6.68 -4.41 4.48
C ALA A 38 6.75 -3.97 3.01
N ALA A 39 7.43 -2.84 2.77
CA ALA A 39 7.71 -2.35 1.43
C ALA A 39 8.47 -3.37 0.57
N GLY A 40 9.55 -3.92 1.13
CA GLY A 40 10.40 -4.88 0.45
C GLY A 40 9.65 -6.15 0.07
N VAL A 41 8.89 -6.72 1.01
CA VAL A 41 8.07 -7.92 0.76
C VAL A 41 7.04 -7.66 -0.34
N ALA A 42 6.26 -6.59 -0.23
CA ALA A 42 5.24 -6.27 -1.21
C ALA A 42 5.85 -5.96 -2.59
N GLY A 43 6.99 -5.27 -2.65
CA GLY A 43 7.72 -4.99 -3.89
C GLY A 43 8.21 -6.27 -4.59
N VAL A 44 8.79 -7.22 -3.84
CA VAL A 44 9.29 -8.49 -4.39
C VAL A 44 8.13 -9.36 -4.87
N VAL A 45 7.10 -9.55 -4.05
CA VAL A 45 5.92 -10.37 -4.41
C VAL A 45 5.19 -9.75 -5.60
N GLY A 46 5.03 -8.42 -5.60
CA GLY A 46 4.42 -7.68 -6.70
C GLY A 46 5.21 -7.82 -8.01
N SER A 47 6.54 -7.77 -7.96
CA SER A 47 7.37 -7.94 -9.17
C SER A 47 7.29 -9.36 -9.74
N LEU A 48 7.24 -10.38 -8.88
CA LEU A 48 7.01 -11.76 -9.31
C LEU A 48 5.63 -11.94 -9.96
N ALA A 49 4.61 -11.22 -9.47
CA ALA A 49 3.27 -11.26 -10.03
C ALA A 49 3.18 -10.67 -11.44
N VAL A 50 4.14 -9.84 -11.88
CA VAL A 50 4.14 -9.24 -13.23
C VAL A 50 4.68 -10.19 -14.30
N ILE A 51 5.52 -11.16 -13.92
CA ILE A 51 6.13 -12.15 -14.82
C ILE A 51 5.13 -12.82 -15.78
N PRO A 52 4.01 -13.40 -15.31
CA PRO A 52 3.05 -14.05 -16.21
C PRO A 52 2.44 -13.08 -17.22
N PHE A 53 2.28 -11.80 -16.87
CA PHE A 53 1.71 -10.81 -17.78
C PHE A 53 2.67 -10.44 -18.91
N TYR A 54 3.98 -10.39 -18.66
CA TYR A 54 4.96 -10.17 -19.73
C TYR A 54 4.98 -11.29 -20.77
N SER A 55 4.72 -12.53 -20.35
CA SER A 55 4.62 -13.66 -21.29
C SER A 55 3.42 -13.56 -22.24
N LEU A 56 2.35 -12.84 -21.87
CA LEU A 56 1.20 -12.62 -22.74
C LEU A 56 1.43 -11.51 -23.78
N THR A 57 2.34 -10.56 -23.53
CA THR A 57 2.52 -9.37 -24.38
C THR A 57 3.59 -9.56 -25.47
N GLY A 58 4.33 -10.67 -25.46
CA GLY A 58 5.03 -11.23 -26.63
C GLY A 58 6.28 -10.52 -27.17
N ASP A 59 6.36 -9.18 -27.16
CA ASP A 59 7.46 -8.41 -27.78
C ASP A 59 7.72 -7.11 -27.01
N LEU A 60 8.48 -7.16 -25.92
CA LEU A 60 8.92 -5.97 -25.19
C LEU A 60 10.44 -5.85 -25.23
N ASP A 61 10.95 -4.66 -25.54
CA ASP A 61 12.38 -4.37 -25.45
C ASP A 61 12.87 -4.54 -24.01
N ASN A 62 14.14 -4.96 -23.84
CA ASN A 62 14.76 -5.16 -22.52
C ASN A 62 14.62 -3.91 -21.61
N VAL A 63 14.69 -2.72 -22.20
CA VAL A 63 14.56 -1.45 -21.47
C VAL A 63 13.12 -1.24 -20.97
N GLU A 64 12.12 -1.57 -21.79
CA GLU A 64 10.71 -1.42 -21.43
C GLU A 64 10.31 -2.40 -20.32
N ILE A 65 10.81 -3.63 -20.37
CA ILE A 65 10.62 -4.64 -19.32
C ILE A 65 11.19 -4.14 -17.98
N ILE A 66 12.41 -3.58 -17.99
CA ILE A 66 13.05 -3.05 -16.78
C ILE A 66 12.24 -1.86 -16.23
N LEU A 67 11.80 -0.95 -17.09
CA LEU A 67 11.00 0.22 -16.68
C LEU A 67 9.64 -0.19 -16.12
N LYS A 68 8.89 -1.06 -16.80
CA LYS A 68 7.59 -1.57 -16.33
C LYS A 68 7.72 -2.33 -15.02
N THR A 69 8.79 -3.12 -14.87
CA THR A 69 9.07 -3.85 -13.63
C THR A 69 9.45 -2.90 -12.50
N GLY A 70 10.28 -1.90 -12.76
CA GLY A 70 10.64 -0.87 -11.77
C GLY A 70 9.43 -0.07 -11.30
N MET A 71 8.56 0.37 -12.22
CA MET A 71 7.31 1.06 -11.88
C MET A 71 6.37 0.16 -11.06
N ALA A 72 6.23 -1.12 -11.43
CA ALA A 72 5.45 -2.09 -10.66
C ALA A 72 6.02 -2.33 -9.26
N PHE A 73 7.35 -2.45 -9.14
CA PHE A 73 8.05 -2.61 -7.86
C PHE A 73 7.79 -1.41 -6.94
N ILE A 74 7.98 -0.19 -7.43
CA ILE A 74 7.73 1.04 -6.66
C ILE A 74 6.26 1.12 -6.24
N SER A 75 5.33 0.82 -7.17
CA SER A 75 3.89 0.82 -6.88
C SER A 75 3.54 -0.18 -5.78
N CYS A 76 4.08 -1.39 -5.86
CA CYS A 76 3.82 -2.45 -4.88
C CYS A 76 4.50 -2.18 -3.54
N ALA A 77 5.70 -1.60 -3.55
CA ALA A 77 6.38 -1.17 -2.33
C ALA A 77 5.56 -0.09 -1.60
N LEU A 78 5.13 0.96 -2.32
CA LEU A 78 4.26 2.01 -1.76
C LEU A 78 2.94 1.46 -1.23
N PHE A 79 2.31 0.53 -1.96
CA PHE A 79 1.15 -0.20 -1.49
C PHE A 79 1.43 -0.98 -0.20
N GLY A 80 2.58 -1.65 -0.09
CA GLY A 80 2.96 -2.38 1.12
C GLY A 80 3.12 -1.48 2.35
N LEU A 81 3.68 -0.27 2.18
CA LEU A 81 3.74 0.74 3.25
C LEU A 81 2.33 1.12 3.69
N THR A 82 1.46 1.50 2.76
CA THR A 82 0.11 1.97 3.08
C THR A 82 -0.74 0.85 3.67
N TYR A 83 -0.63 -0.37 3.14
CA TYR A 83 -1.34 -1.54 3.63
C TYR A 83 -1.03 -1.82 5.10
N ARG A 84 0.23 -1.69 5.53
CA ARG A 84 0.61 -1.85 6.94
C ARG A 84 -0.05 -0.83 7.88
N TYR A 85 -0.31 0.39 7.40
CA TYR A 85 -0.98 1.42 8.20
C TYR A 85 -2.51 1.31 8.17
N VAL A 86 -3.08 0.86 7.06
CA VAL A 86 -4.52 0.70 6.86
C VAL A 86 -5.04 -0.56 7.56
N VAL A 87 -4.30 -1.67 7.46
CA VAL A 87 -4.64 -2.93 8.14
C VAL A 87 -4.16 -2.86 9.58
N ARG A 88 -4.98 -2.22 10.42
CA ARG A 88 -4.89 -2.32 11.88
C ARG A 88 -5.31 -3.73 12.32
N ARG A 89 -5.00 -4.11 13.57
CA ARG A 89 -5.19 -5.45 14.17
C ARG A 89 -6.57 -6.10 13.95
N ASP A 90 -7.59 -5.34 13.56
CA ASP A 90 -8.90 -5.85 13.16
C ASP A 90 -8.86 -6.46 11.75
N LEU A 91 -8.22 -7.63 11.67
CA LEU A 91 -8.17 -8.52 10.50
C LEU A 91 -9.56 -8.91 9.93
N ILE A 92 -10.63 -8.62 10.68
CA ILE A 92 -12.03 -8.94 10.37
C ILE A 92 -12.59 -7.99 9.30
N ASN A 93 -12.06 -6.78 9.14
CA ASN A 93 -12.62 -5.80 8.22
C ASN A 93 -12.13 -6.02 6.78
N THR A 94 -12.67 -7.05 6.12
CA THR A 94 -12.36 -7.42 4.74
C THR A 94 -12.65 -6.28 3.73
N GLN A 95 -13.60 -5.40 4.05
CA GLN A 95 -13.93 -4.23 3.22
C GLN A 95 -12.79 -3.22 3.16
N LEU A 96 -12.06 -3.00 4.26
CA LEU A 96 -10.92 -2.08 4.28
C LEU A 96 -9.75 -2.60 3.42
N ARG A 97 -9.51 -3.91 3.49
CA ARG A 97 -8.46 -4.59 2.71
C ARG A 97 -8.78 -4.55 1.22
N ALA A 98 -9.99 -4.97 0.86
CA ALA A 98 -10.46 -4.95 -0.52
C ALA A 98 -10.51 -3.52 -1.09
N GLY A 99 -10.92 -2.53 -0.28
CA GLY A 99 -10.92 -1.12 -0.66
C GLY A 99 -9.52 -0.58 -0.94
N CYS A 100 -8.52 -0.96 -0.13
CA CYS A 100 -7.14 -0.56 -0.34
C CYS A 100 -6.57 -1.14 -1.64
N ILE A 101 -6.79 -2.43 -1.88
CA ILE A 101 -6.38 -3.11 -3.13
C ILE A 101 -7.07 -2.45 -4.33
N ALA A 102 -8.38 -2.22 -4.25
CA ALA A 102 -9.15 -1.59 -5.31
C ALA A 102 -8.66 -0.17 -5.63
N ALA A 103 -8.37 0.65 -4.61
CA ALA A 103 -7.89 2.02 -4.80
C ALA A 103 -6.55 2.05 -5.56
N PHE A 104 -5.58 1.25 -5.14
CA PHE A 104 -4.27 1.19 -5.81
C PHE A 104 -4.36 0.59 -7.22
N ALA A 105 -5.19 -0.45 -7.40
CA ALA A 105 -5.41 -1.06 -8.70
C ALA A 105 -6.06 -0.08 -9.69
N LEU A 106 -7.06 0.70 -9.24
CA LEU A 106 -7.71 1.71 -10.07
C LEU A 106 -6.74 2.81 -10.48
N VAL A 107 -5.96 3.37 -9.54
CA VAL A 107 -4.97 4.42 -9.85
C VAL A 107 -3.94 3.93 -10.86
N ARG A 108 -3.43 2.69 -10.71
CA ARG A 108 -2.51 2.09 -11.68
C ARG A 108 -3.17 1.87 -13.04
N CYS A 109 -4.41 1.36 -13.07
CA CYS A 109 -5.15 1.16 -14.31
C CYS A 109 -5.37 2.47 -15.07
N PHE A 110 -5.77 3.54 -14.40
CA PHE A 110 -5.93 4.85 -15.02
C PHE A 110 -4.61 5.38 -15.59
N ALA A 111 -3.49 5.20 -14.86
CA ALA A 111 -2.17 5.58 -15.35
C ALA A 111 -1.76 4.78 -16.61
N GLN A 112 -2.07 3.47 -16.66
CA GLN A 112 -1.81 2.63 -17.83
C GLN A 112 -2.68 3.04 -19.04
N VAL A 113 -3.95 3.34 -18.82
CA VAL A 113 -4.86 3.81 -19.88
C VAL A 113 -4.42 5.17 -20.43
N ASP A 114 -3.99 6.09 -19.56
CA ASP A 114 -3.50 7.41 -19.97
C ASP A 114 -2.20 7.30 -20.77
N ALA A 115 -1.26 6.46 -20.31
CA ALA A 115 -0.03 6.17 -21.04
C ALA A 115 -0.29 5.51 -22.41
N ALA A 116 -1.24 4.57 -22.48
CA ALA A 116 -1.63 3.93 -23.73
C ALA A 116 -2.23 4.94 -24.73
N ARG A 117 -3.09 5.86 -24.25
CA ARG A 117 -3.67 6.94 -25.05
C ARG A 117 -2.66 7.94 -25.56
N LEU A 118 -1.60 8.22 -24.82
CA LEU A 118 -0.55 9.14 -25.27
C LEU A 118 0.27 8.55 -26.43
N LEU A 119 0.47 7.23 -26.43
CA LEU A 119 1.26 6.51 -27.44
C LEU A 119 0.47 6.19 -28.72
N SER A 120 -0.86 6.13 -28.62
CA SER A 120 -1.74 5.88 -29.76
C SER A 120 -2.46 7.19 -30.15
N ASN A 121 -2.23 7.68 -31.38
CA ASN A 121 -2.90 8.87 -31.93
C ASN A 121 -4.39 8.56 -32.20
N ILE A 122 -5.18 8.44 -31.13
CA ILE A 122 -6.53 7.85 -31.15
C ILE A 122 -7.55 8.79 -31.81
N SER A 123 -8.24 8.25 -32.82
CA SER A 123 -9.39 8.80 -33.54
C SER A 123 -10.71 8.26 -32.94
N GLN A 124 -11.85 8.90 -33.22
CA GLN A 124 -13.14 8.68 -32.52
C GLN A 124 -13.76 7.26 -32.57
N LYS A 125 -13.16 6.26 -33.25
CA LYS A 125 -13.73 4.91 -33.41
C LYS A 125 -13.44 3.93 -32.26
N GLU A 126 -12.77 4.38 -31.20
CA GLU A 126 -11.97 3.55 -30.28
C GLU A 126 -12.55 3.38 -28.86
N ILE A 127 -13.83 3.63 -28.60
CA ILE A 127 -14.38 3.47 -27.24
C ILE A 127 -14.46 1.99 -26.82
N THR A 128 -14.81 1.10 -27.75
CA THR A 128 -14.96 -0.34 -27.46
C THR A 128 -13.61 -1.04 -27.27
N GLU A 129 -12.59 -0.67 -28.06
CA GLU A 129 -11.22 -1.17 -27.92
C GLU A 129 -10.52 -0.61 -26.67
N LEU A 130 -10.82 0.64 -26.32
CA LEU A 130 -10.37 1.22 -25.05
C LEU A 130 -10.99 0.49 -23.86
N LEU A 131 -12.26 0.09 -23.96
CA LEU A 131 -12.93 -0.66 -22.89
C LEU A 131 -12.35 -2.07 -22.72
N SER A 132 -12.06 -2.77 -23.83
CA SER A 132 -11.43 -4.09 -23.78
C SER A 132 -10.00 -4.05 -23.24
N THR A 133 -9.20 -3.10 -23.71
CA THR A 133 -7.80 -2.95 -23.29
C THR A 133 -7.71 -2.42 -21.86
N GLY A 134 -8.58 -1.47 -21.50
CA GLY A 134 -8.69 -0.95 -20.14
C GLY A 134 -9.13 -2.01 -19.13
N SER A 135 -10.03 -2.93 -19.51
CA SER A 135 -10.42 -4.05 -18.65
C SER A 135 -9.26 -5.00 -18.38
N LEU A 136 -8.38 -5.23 -19.36
CA LEU A 136 -7.21 -6.10 -19.18
C LEU A 136 -6.20 -5.47 -18.22
N PHE A 137 -5.93 -4.17 -18.37
CA PHE A 137 -5.08 -3.40 -17.45
C PHE A 137 -5.63 -3.33 -16.02
N ALA A 138 -6.96 -3.22 -15.88
CA ALA A 138 -7.63 -3.30 -14.58
C ALA A 138 -7.43 -4.67 -13.94
N ALA A 139 -7.64 -5.75 -14.69
CA ALA A 139 -7.46 -7.12 -14.21
C ALA A 139 -6.01 -7.39 -13.80
N GLU A 140 -5.03 -6.97 -14.62
CA GLU A 140 -3.60 -7.03 -14.30
C GLU A 140 -3.30 -6.31 -12.98
N SER A 141 -3.75 -5.05 -12.86
CA SER A 141 -3.48 -4.23 -11.68
C SER A 141 -4.09 -4.82 -10.41
N ILE A 142 -5.35 -5.30 -10.48
CA ILE A 142 -6.01 -5.98 -9.35
C ILE A 142 -5.24 -7.25 -8.96
N ALA A 143 -4.83 -8.06 -9.93
CA ALA A 143 -4.09 -9.28 -9.67
C ALA A 143 -2.76 -8.99 -8.95
N ILE A 144 -1.96 -8.05 -9.46
CA ILE A 144 -0.66 -7.69 -8.87
C ILE A 144 -0.82 -7.23 -7.41
N PHE A 145 -1.73 -6.29 -7.13
CA PHE A 145 -1.93 -5.79 -5.77
C PHE A 145 -2.56 -6.83 -4.84
N SER A 146 -3.41 -7.73 -5.37
CA SER A 146 -3.96 -8.84 -4.60
C SER A 146 -2.88 -9.84 -4.19
N PHE A 147 -1.99 -10.22 -5.11
CA PHE A 147 -0.85 -11.08 -4.81
C PHE A 147 0.09 -10.42 -3.79
N ALA A 148 0.38 -9.13 -3.95
CA ALA A 148 1.18 -8.36 -2.99
C ALA A 148 0.53 -8.33 -1.60
N ALA A 149 -0.79 -8.13 -1.52
CA ALA A 149 -1.54 -8.13 -0.26
C ALA A 149 -1.48 -9.51 0.43
N VAL A 150 -1.72 -10.59 -0.32
CA VAL A 150 -1.65 -11.98 0.21
C VAL A 150 -0.23 -12.30 0.70
N GLY A 151 0.80 -11.93 -0.05
CA GLY A 151 2.19 -12.14 0.36
C GLY A 151 2.55 -11.36 1.62
N LEU A 152 2.08 -10.12 1.72
CA LEU A 152 2.29 -9.28 2.90
C LEU A 152 1.56 -9.82 4.13
N GLU A 153 0.32 -10.29 3.97
CA GLU A 153 -0.45 -10.95 5.04
C GLU A 153 0.21 -12.23 5.50
N TYR A 154 0.73 -13.04 4.58
CA TYR A 154 1.49 -14.23 4.94
C TYR A 154 2.73 -13.86 5.77
N CYS A 155 3.48 -12.83 5.36
CA CYS A 155 4.62 -12.34 6.15
C CYS A 155 4.21 -11.76 7.52
N MET A 156 3.03 -11.14 7.63
CA MET A 156 2.50 -10.68 8.91
C MET A 156 2.08 -11.84 9.81
N GLN A 157 1.46 -12.90 9.26
CA GLN A 157 1.11 -14.12 9.99
C GLN A 157 2.34 -14.87 10.52
N GLN A 158 3.43 -14.88 9.74
CA GLN A 158 4.71 -15.48 10.12
C GLN A 158 5.52 -14.61 11.11
N GLY A 159 5.02 -13.42 11.48
CA GLY A 159 5.71 -12.50 12.39
C GLY A 159 6.93 -11.82 11.80
N ILE A 160 7.12 -11.88 10.47
CA ILE A 160 8.24 -11.22 9.76
C ILE A 160 8.05 -9.70 9.72
N VAL A 161 6.78 -9.26 9.68
CA VAL A 161 6.36 -7.85 9.71
C VAL A 161 5.29 -7.68 10.78
N SER A 162 5.53 -6.81 11.75
CA SER A 162 4.54 -6.52 12.80
C SER A 162 3.46 -5.52 12.32
N PRO A 163 2.16 -5.80 12.55
CA PRO A 163 1.10 -4.82 12.31
C PRO A 163 1.20 -3.66 13.32
N PHE A 164 0.83 -2.46 12.90
CA PHE A 164 0.90 -1.28 13.75
C PHE A 164 -0.26 -1.24 14.77
N PRO A 165 -0.03 -0.85 16.05
CA PRO A 165 1.27 -0.59 16.69
C PRO A 165 1.96 -1.87 17.19
N SER A 166 3.30 -1.92 17.14
CA SER A 166 4.08 -3.10 17.54
C SER A 166 4.18 -3.35 19.05
N LYS A 167 3.85 -2.34 19.89
CA LYS A 167 3.74 -2.50 21.36
C LYS A 167 2.28 -2.57 21.82
N ARG A 168 2.03 -3.40 22.83
CA ARG A 168 0.81 -3.40 23.64
C ARG A 168 0.95 -2.33 24.72
N GLN A 169 -0.15 -1.64 25.01
CA GLN A 169 -0.41 -1.07 26.34
C GLN A 169 -0.57 -2.19 27.36
#